data_AF-A0AAQ4PWZ7-F1
#
_entry.id   AF-A0AAQ4PWZ7-F1
#
_cell.length_a   1.000
_cell.length_b   1.000
_cell.length_c   1.000
_cell.angle_alpha   90.00
_cell.angle_beta   90.00
_cell.angle_gamma   90.00
#
_symmetry.space_group_name_H-M   'P 1'
#
loop_
_entity.id
_entity.type
_entity.pdbx_description
1 polymer ?
#
loop_
_entity_poly.entity_id
_entity_poly.type
_entity_poly.pdbx_seq_one_letter_code
_entity_poly.pdbx_strand_id
1 'polypeptide(L)'
;MSRKPADEAEGVIEDNEYVNAPVRPEDKAPPDRRLLFSSPSLPLLAVCWILLLLIMGLRIYFTTISDDITEMNQLRENLLAAKQELRNLSEQLNLEKEDSRKKLNSLKLQLENMTQHYHVSEGKNTELKNEIQELKTENQELKTENQELKENFTKQITDLEDNWEKFNVNRAQWTIDSYCPADTSKVRTCSACQRGWYHIQKSCYVFHNSEAPSDLKTWEEARENCRGRDADLVVVHDEEEKVMRDLRERL
;
A
#
# COMPACT_ATOMS: atom_id res chain seq x y z
N MET A 1 -44.57 -7.73 -41.65
CA MET A 1 -45.11 -9.06 -42.01
C MET A 1 -46.35 -9.29 -41.17
N SER A 2 -47.53 -9.25 -41.82
CA SER A 2 -48.79 -9.93 -41.45
C SER A 2 -49.53 -9.54 -40.13
N ARG A 3 -50.87 -9.38 -40.09
CA ARG A 3 -51.90 -9.25 -41.14
C ARG A 3 -53.23 -8.69 -40.52
N LYS A 4 -54.02 -7.92 -41.27
CA LYS A 4 -55.51 -7.74 -41.15
C LYS A 4 -56.24 -8.86 -41.96
N PRO A 5 -57.58 -8.93 -42.22
CA PRO A 5 -58.77 -8.12 -41.84
C PRO A 5 -59.65 -8.87 -40.79
N ALA A 6 -60.98 -8.76 -40.60
CA ALA A 6 -62.17 -8.08 -41.19
C ALA A 6 -63.08 -7.58 -40.02
N ASP A 7 -64.16 -6.78 -40.11
CA ASP A 7 -65.30 -6.51 -41.04
C ASP A 7 -66.43 -7.55 -41.04
N GLU A 8 -67.60 -7.19 -40.48
CA GLU A 8 -68.93 -7.50 -41.03
C GLU A 8 -70.01 -6.53 -40.48
N ALA A 9 -71.13 -6.36 -41.19
CA ALA A 9 -72.06 -5.25 -41.04
C ALA A 9 -73.55 -5.67 -41.20
N GLU A 10 -74.43 -4.68 -41.10
CA GLU A 10 -75.87 -4.67 -41.44
C GLU A 10 -76.88 -5.32 -40.48
N GLY A 11 -78.09 -4.74 -40.44
CA GLY A 11 -79.18 -5.10 -39.54
C GLY A 11 -80.22 -3.99 -39.36
N VAL A 12 -80.82 -3.50 -40.45
CA VAL A 12 -81.90 -2.50 -40.45
C VAL A 12 -83.25 -3.20 -40.23
N ILE A 13 -84.09 -2.68 -39.33
CA ILE A 13 -85.56 -2.81 -39.39
C ILE A 13 -86.19 -1.47 -39.00
N GLU A 14 -86.87 -0.82 -39.96
CA GLU A 14 -87.90 0.19 -39.69
C GLU A 14 -89.20 -0.51 -39.28
N ASP A 15 -90.03 0.15 -38.48
CA ASP A 15 -91.49 0.00 -38.59
C ASP A 15 -92.18 1.32 -38.23
N ASN A 16 -92.85 1.91 -39.22
CA ASN A 16 -93.70 3.09 -39.08
C ASN A 16 -95.16 2.64 -39.05
N GLU A 17 -95.98 3.10 -38.11
CA GLU A 17 -97.44 3.00 -38.26
C GLU A 17 -98.17 4.31 -37.92
N TYR A 18 -98.50 5.04 -38.99
CA TYR A 18 -99.41 6.19 -38.99
C TYR A 18 -100.83 5.68 -39.27
N VAL A 19 -101.74 5.78 -38.30
CA VAL A 19 -103.17 5.49 -38.55
C VAL A 19 -103.92 6.79 -38.86
N ASN A 20 -104.56 6.82 -40.03
CA ASN A 20 -105.24 7.99 -40.58
C ASN A 20 -106.56 8.32 -39.88
N ALA A 21 -106.90 9.61 -39.85
CA ALA A 21 -108.24 10.10 -39.54
C ALA A 21 -109.19 10.00 -40.76
N PRO A 22 -110.52 9.89 -40.56
CA PRO A 22 -111.51 10.15 -41.60
C PRO A 22 -112.07 11.57 -41.53
N VAL A 23 -112.20 12.21 -42.70
CA VAL A 23 -112.79 13.56 -42.91
C VAL A 23 -114.15 13.45 -43.58
N ARG A 24 -115.19 14.15 -43.08
CA ARG A 24 -116.21 14.95 -43.82
C ARG A 24 -117.44 15.34 -42.95
N PRO A 25 -118.32 16.26 -43.41
CA PRO A 25 -118.09 17.49 -44.21
C PRO A 25 -118.61 18.76 -43.50
N GLU A 26 -118.37 19.92 -44.10
CA GLU A 26 -119.03 21.19 -43.77
C GLU A 26 -120.55 21.17 -43.98
N ASP A 27 -121.29 21.97 -43.20
CA ASP A 27 -122.38 22.79 -43.76
C ASP A 27 -122.75 24.01 -42.88
N LYS A 28 -122.75 25.20 -43.50
CA LYS A 28 -123.54 26.42 -43.19
C LYS A 28 -123.46 27.13 -41.81
N ALA A 29 -122.80 28.30 -41.82
CA ALA A 29 -123.27 29.52 -41.14
C ALA A 29 -124.41 30.19 -41.97
N PRO A 30 -125.12 31.29 -41.57
CA PRO A 30 -124.95 32.24 -40.44
C PRO A 30 -126.31 32.49 -39.70
N PRO A 31 -126.67 33.64 -39.06
CA PRO A 31 -125.91 34.86 -38.69
C PRO A 31 -126.12 35.40 -37.24
N ASP A 32 -125.35 36.45 -36.94
CA ASP A 32 -125.61 37.57 -36.01
C ASP A 32 -126.44 37.35 -34.73
N ARG A 33 -125.77 37.50 -33.58
CA ARG A 33 -126.32 38.30 -32.47
C ARG A 33 -125.40 39.47 -32.15
N ARG A 34 -125.93 40.67 -32.37
CA ARG A 34 -125.22 41.94 -32.28
C ARG A 34 -124.71 42.24 -30.87
N LEU A 35 -123.51 42.83 -30.85
CA LEU A 35 -123.11 43.97 -30.02
C LEU A 35 -123.55 43.97 -28.54
N LEU A 36 -122.57 43.73 -27.66
CA LEU A 36 -122.25 44.73 -26.65
C LEU A 36 -120.73 44.96 -26.59
N PHE A 37 -120.33 46.17 -26.94
CA PHE A 37 -119.04 46.74 -26.56
C PHE A 37 -118.91 46.67 -25.03
N SER A 38 -117.81 46.10 -24.51
CA SER A 38 -117.41 46.35 -23.13
C SER A 38 -115.88 46.39 -23.05
N SER A 39 -115.38 47.54 -22.62
CA SER A 39 -113.97 47.93 -22.55
C SER A 39 -113.12 46.98 -21.69
N PRO A 40 -111.80 46.88 -21.92
CA PRO A 40 -110.95 45.95 -21.18
C PRO A 40 -110.90 46.27 -19.68
N SER A 41 -111.09 45.25 -18.85
CA SER A 41 -111.01 45.36 -17.39
C SER A 41 -109.56 45.57 -16.93
N LEU A 42 -109.21 46.82 -16.62
CA LEU A 42 -107.89 47.22 -16.10
C LEU A 42 -107.31 46.39 -14.93
N PRO A 43 -108.06 45.84 -13.94
CA PRO A 43 -107.43 45.17 -12.80
C PRO A 43 -106.78 43.81 -13.14
N LEU A 44 -107.27 43.08 -14.15
CA LEU A 44 -106.70 41.78 -14.54
C LEU A 44 -105.29 41.94 -15.13
N LEU A 45 -105.06 43.02 -15.89
CA LEU A 45 -103.73 43.36 -16.38
C LEU A 45 -102.80 43.72 -15.21
N ALA A 46 -103.23 44.57 -14.28
CA ALA A 46 -102.41 44.98 -13.13
C ALA A 46 -101.98 43.79 -12.24
N VAL A 47 -102.88 42.82 -11.99
CA VAL A 47 -102.54 41.58 -11.27
C VAL A 47 -101.53 40.74 -12.05
N CYS A 48 -101.68 40.64 -13.37
CA CYS A 48 -100.71 39.97 -14.24
C CYS A 48 -99.32 40.64 -14.17
N TRP A 49 -99.25 41.97 -14.21
CA TRP A 49 -97.99 42.72 -14.05
C TRP A 49 -97.31 42.48 -12.69
N ILE A 50 -98.07 42.45 -11.59
CA ILE A 50 -97.52 42.17 -10.25
C ILE A 50 -97.00 40.73 -10.17
N LEU A 51 -97.73 39.74 -10.71
CA LEU A 51 -97.28 38.35 -10.77
C LEU A 51 -96.02 38.21 -11.63
N LEU A 52 -95.94 38.90 -12.77
CA LEU A 52 -94.74 38.92 -13.61
C LEU A 52 -93.54 39.53 -12.87
N LEU A 53 -93.72 40.64 -12.14
CA LEU A 53 -92.65 41.24 -11.34
C LEU A 53 -92.18 40.33 -10.19
N LEU A 54 -93.10 39.64 -9.51
CA LEU A 54 -92.76 38.64 -8.49
C LEU A 54 -92.01 37.45 -9.09
N ILE A 55 -92.45 36.95 -10.25
CA ILE A 55 -91.76 35.88 -10.98
C ILE A 55 -90.36 36.35 -11.40
N MET A 56 -90.21 37.56 -11.94
CA MET A 56 -88.91 38.12 -12.33
C MET A 56 -87.97 38.28 -11.12
N GLY A 57 -88.48 38.81 -9.99
CA GLY A 57 -87.70 38.92 -8.74
C GLY A 57 -87.27 37.56 -8.19
N LEU A 58 -88.17 36.57 -8.18
CA LEU A 58 -87.86 35.20 -7.78
C LEU A 58 -86.87 34.52 -8.72
N ARG A 59 -86.95 34.78 -10.04
CA ARG A 59 -85.97 34.26 -11.01
C ARG A 59 -84.59 34.84 -10.77
N ILE A 60 -84.48 36.16 -10.57
CA ILE A 60 -83.20 36.84 -10.26
C ILE A 60 -82.60 36.28 -8.96
N TYR A 61 -83.41 36.20 -7.89
CA TYR A 61 -83.00 35.66 -6.59
C TYR A 61 -82.54 34.20 -6.67
N PHE A 62 -83.26 33.35 -7.42
CA PHE A 62 -82.87 31.96 -7.65
C PHE A 62 -81.60 31.84 -8.49
N THR A 63 -81.40 32.68 -9.51
CA THR A 63 -80.15 32.67 -10.29
C THR A 63 -78.94 33.06 -9.44
N THR A 64 -79.00 34.15 -8.67
CA THR A 64 -77.86 34.56 -7.81
C THR A 64 -77.53 33.51 -6.75
N ILE A 65 -78.54 32.88 -6.13
CA ILE A 65 -78.28 31.79 -5.16
C ILE A 65 -77.72 30.55 -5.85
N SER A 66 -78.15 30.24 -7.07
CA SER A 66 -77.58 29.14 -7.86
C SER A 66 -76.11 29.39 -8.20
N ASP A 67 -75.75 30.64 -8.49
CA ASP A 67 -74.37 31.04 -8.77
C ASP A 67 -73.50 30.97 -7.50
N ASP A 68 -73.96 31.53 -6.36
CA ASP A 68 -73.28 31.44 -5.06
C ASP A 68 -73.05 29.98 -4.60
N ILE A 69 -74.05 29.11 -4.78
CA ILE A 69 -73.93 27.67 -4.50
C ILE A 69 -72.89 27.02 -5.42
N THR A 70 -72.82 27.43 -6.69
CA THR A 70 -71.84 26.91 -7.65
C THR A 70 -70.42 27.33 -7.27
N GLU A 71 -70.20 28.60 -6.89
CA GLU A 71 -68.89 29.08 -6.43
C GLU A 71 -68.46 28.38 -5.13
N MET A 72 -69.36 28.23 -4.15
CA MET A 72 -69.07 27.51 -2.90
C MET A 72 -68.73 26.02 -3.13
N ASN A 73 -69.38 25.36 -4.08
CA ASN A 73 -69.04 24.00 -4.47
C ASN A 73 -67.67 23.94 -5.17
N GLN A 74 -67.36 24.88 -6.08
CA GLN A 74 -66.05 24.96 -6.71
C GLN A 74 -64.93 25.20 -5.69
N LEU A 75 -65.15 26.11 -4.72
CA LEU A 75 -64.22 26.37 -3.62
C LEU A 75 -63.99 25.13 -2.76
N ARG A 76 -65.05 24.34 -2.50
CA ARG A 76 -64.97 23.08 -1.75
C ARG A 76 -64.15 22.02 -2.48
N GLU A 77 -64.33 21.85 -3.78
CA GLU A 77 -63.54 20.90 -4.58
C GLU A 77 -62.07 21.35 -4.68
N ASN A 78 -61.82 22.63 -4.91
CA ASN A 78 -60.46 23.20 -4.88
C ASN A 78 -59.77 22.97 -3.52
N LEU A 79 -60.49 23.15 -2.41
CA LEU A 79 -59.98 22.88 -1.06
C LEU A 79 -59.71 21.39 -0.82
N LEU A 80 -60.54 20.50 -1.37
CA LEU A 80 -60.34 19.05 -1.29
C LEU A 80 -59.08 18.63 -2.07
N ALA A 81 -58.89 19.17 -3.27
CA ALA A 81 -57.71 18.95 -4.10
C ALA A 81 -56.42 19.42 -3.40
N ALA A 82 -56.38 20.67 -2.94
CA ALA A 82 -55.23 21.22 -2.21
C ALA A 82 -54.91 20.40 -0.93
N LYS A 83 -55.93 19.91 -0.22
CA LYS A 83 -55.75 19.03 0.94
C LYS A 83 -55.13 17.68 0.56
N GLN A 84 -55.43 17.15 -0.63
CA GLN A 84 -54.84 15.91 -1.12
C GLN A 84 -53.40 16.11 -1.62
N GLU A 85 -53.10 17.23 -2.28
CA GLU A 85 -51.73 17.61 -2.64
C GLU A 85 -50.82 17.71 -1.41
N LEU A 86 -51.29 18.37 -0.34
CA LEU A 86 -50.57 18.46 0.93
C LEU A 86 -50.30 17.09 1.59
N ARG A 87 -51.22 16.12 1.44
CA ARG A 87 -50.99 14.74 1.90
C ARG A 87 -49.91 14.05 1.08
N ASN A 88 -50.01 14.11 -0.24
CA ASN A 88 -49.03 13.50 -1.15
C ASN A 88 -47.63 14.08 -0.91
N LEU A 89 -47.51 15.40 -0.73
CA LEU A 89 -46.25 16.08 -0.42
C LEU A 89 -45.69 15.69 0.95
N SER A 90 -46.54 15.55 1.97
CA SER A 90 -46.15 15.07 3.30
C SER A 90 -45.62 13.63 3.24
N GLU A 91 -46.24 12.76 2.45
CA GLU A 91 -45.79 11.39 2.24
C GLU A 91 -44.44 11.33 1.50
N GLN A 92 -44.28 12.10 0.41
CA GLN A 92 -43.01 12.24 -0.30
C GLN A 92 -41.88 12.73 0.61
N LEU A 93 -42.12 13.77 1.42
CA LEU A 93 -41.15 14.32 2.36
C LEU A 93 -40.73 13.30 3.43
N ASN A 94 -41.66 12.44 3.89
CA ASN A 94 -41.34 11.36 4.82
C ASN A 94 -40.49 10.27 4.15
N LEU A 95 -40.80 9.87 2.91
CA LEU A 95 -40.00 8.90 2.15
C LEU A 95 -38.57 9.41 1.88
N GLU A 96 -38.41 10.66 1.48
CA GLU A 96 -37.10 11.30 1.26
C GLU A 96 -36.29 11.40 2.57
N LYS A 97 -36.96 11.72 3.69
CA LYS A 97 -36.37 11.75 5.03
C LYS A 97 -35.90 10.37 5.50
N GLU A 98 -36.61 9.30 5.15
CA GLU A 98 -36.18 7.93 5.46
C GLU A 98 -35.02 7.45 4.58
N ASP A 99 -35.06 7.74 3.28
CA ASP A 99 -33.95 7.45 2.36
C ASP A 99 -32.67 8.19 2.77
N SER A 100 -32.78 9.49 3.08
CA SER A 100 -31.69 10.29 3.61
C SER A 100 -31.13 9.74 4.92
N ARG A 101 -31.98 9.23 5.82
CA ARG A 101 -31.56 8.56 7.06
C ARG A 101 -30.79 7.26 6.79
N LYS A 102 -31.26 6.45 5.83
CA LYS A 102 -30.57 5.21 5.41
C LYS A 102 -29.19 5.51 4.82
N LYS A 103 -29.09 6.52 3.95
CA LYS A 103 -27.83 7.02 3.39
C LYS A 103 -26.87 7.52 4.48
N LEU A 104 -27.36 8.32 5.43
CA LEU A 104 -26.55 8.82 6.56
C LEU A 104 -25.99 7.67 7.41
N ASN A 105 -26.81 6.66 7.74
CA ASN A 105 -26.38 5.51 8.53
C ASN A 105 -25.33 4.67 7.78
N SER A 106 -25.51 4.48 6.47
CA SER A 106 -24.54 3.77 5.61
C SER A 106 -23.20 4.52 5.54
N LEU A 107 -23.23 5.83 5.33
CA LEU A 107 -22.05 6.68 5.29
C LEU A 107 -21.32 6.71 6.65
N LYS A 108 -22.07 6.73 7.76
CA LYS A 108 -21.50 6.65 9.12
C LYS A 108 -20.74 5.34 9.33
N LEU A 109 -21.32 4.20 8.92
CA LEU A 109 -20.67 2.89 9.00
C LEU A 109 -19.39 2.84 8.15
N GLN A 110 -19.42 3.42 6.95
CA GLN A 110 -18.23 3.53 6.10
C GLN A 110 -17.13 4.38 6.76
N LEU A 111 -17.50 5.50 7.39
CA LEU A 111 -16.56 6.36 8.11
C LEU A 111 -15.95 5.65 9.33
N GLU A 112 -16.75 4.92 10.11
CA GLU A 112 -16.27 4.12 11.25
C GLU A 112 -15.30 3.03 10.78
N ASN A 113 -15.64 2.28 9.74
CA ASN A 113 -14.77 1.25 9.17
C ASN A 113 -13.45 1.84 8.62
N MET A 114 -13.53 2.97 7.90
CA MET A 114 -12.34 3.67 7.38
C MET A 114 -11.45 4.21 8.51
N THR A 115 -12.05 4.72 9.59
CA THR A 115 -11.33 5.18 10.79
C THR A 115 -10.61 4.01 11.48
N GLN A 116 -11.26 2.84 11.60
CA GLN A 116 -10.63 1.63 12.11
C GLN A 116 -9.46 1.16 11.23
N HIS A 117 -9.64 1.13 9.90
CA HIS A 117 -8.57 0.81 8.96
C HIS A 117 -7.40 1.79 9.05
N TYR A 118 -7.67 3.09 9.21
CA TYR A 118 -6.65 4.11 9.42
C TYR A 118 -5.81 3.81 10.67
N HIS A 119 -6.44 3.60 11.84
CA HIS A 119 -5.70 3.32 13.08
C HIS A 119 -4.90 2.00 13.02
N VAL A 120 -5.43 0.96 12.37
CA VAL A 120 -4.67 -0.29 12.14
C VAL A 120 -3.46 -0.05 11.23
N SER A 121 -3.59 0.78 10.20
CA SER A 121 -2.46 1.15 9.33
C SER A 121 -1.43 2.04 10.03
N GLU A 122 -1.89 2.94 10.90
CA GLU A 122 -1.06 3.84 11.72
C GLU A 122 -0.22 3.03 12.71
N GLY A 123 -0.83 2.07 13.42
CA GLY A 123 -0.11 1.14 14.30
C GLY A 123 0.95 0.31 13.57
N LYS A 124 0.63 -0.24 12.39
CA LYS A 124 1.62 -0.97 11.57
C LYS A 124 2.77 -0.09 11.10
N ASN A 125 2.50 1.18 10.80
CA ASN A 125 3.54 2.13 10.43
C ASN A 125 4.46 2.50 11.61
N THR A 126 3.95 2.53 12.85
CA THR A 126 4.80 2.74 14.03
C THR A 126 5.62 1.49 14.39
N GLU A 127 5.04 0.30 14.23
CA GLU A 127 5.72 -1.00 14.40
C GLU A 127 6.89 -1.16 13.41
N LEU A 128 6.64 -1.03 12.10
CA LEU A 128 7.66 -1.06 11.05
C LEU A 128 8.77 -0.01 11.25
N LYS A 129 8.41 1.17 11.77
CA LYS A 129 9.39 2.23 12.07
C LYS A 129 10.33 1.81 13.22
N ASN A 130 9.83 1.09 14.21
CA ASN A 130 10.63 0.58 15.32
C ASN A 130 11.57 -0.55 14.83
N GLU A 131 11.06 -1.52 14.05
CA GLU A 131 11.87 -2.58 13.44
C GLU A 131 13.01 -2.01 12.58
N ILE A 132 12.75 -0.99 11.76
CA ILE A 132 13.77 -0.31 10.96
C ILE A 132 14.83 0.37 11.84
N GLN A 133 14.45 0.89 13.02
CA GLN A 133 15.38 1.51 13.96
C GLN A 133 16.25 0.46 14.68
N GLU A 134 15.67 -0.68 15.05
CA GLU A 134 16.36 -1.81 15.67
C GLU A 134 17.38 -2.42 14.69
N LEU A 135 16.95 -2.83 13.50
CA LEU A 135 17.81 -3.36 12.44
C LEU A 135 18.91 -2.38 12.03
N LYS A 136 18.65 -1.07 12.06
CA LYS A 136 19.67 -0.04 11.81
C LYS A 136 20.73 -0.01 12.91
N THR A 137 20.35 -0.24 14.16
CA THR A 137 21.27 -0.25 15.31
C THR A 137 22.14 -1.49 15.25
N GLU A 138 21.55 -2.68 15.03
CA GLU A 138 22.27 -3.94 14.84
C GLU A 138 23.27 -3.87 13.67
N ASN A 139 22.87 -3.28 12.53
CA ASN A 139 23.78 -3.07 11.40
C ASN A 139 24.93 -2.09 11.72
N GLN A 140 24.75 -1.15 12.65
CA GLN A 140 25.83 -0.26 13.09
C GLN A 140 26.80 -0.98 14.04
N GLU A 141 26.29 -1.83 14.93
CA GLU A 141 27.07 -2.66 15.84
C GLU A 141 27.90 -3.69 15.05
N LEU A 142 27.27 -4.51 14.21
CA LEU A 142 27.95 -5.46 13.32
C LEU A 142 29.00 -4.80 12.42
N LYS A 143 28.74 -3.58 11.93
CA LYS A 143 29.74 -2.82 11.15
C LYS A 143 30.96 -2.45 11.99
N THR A 144 30.75 -2.12 13.26
CA THR A 144 31.82 -1.75 14.21
C THR A 144 32.65 -2.98 14.57
N GLU A 145 32.01 -4.10 14.93
CA GLU A 145 32.71 -5.37 15.18
C GLU A 145 33.54 -5.83 13.97
N ASN A 146 32.98 -5.75 12.76
CA ASN A 146 33.72 -6.09 11.53
C ASN A 146 34.91 -5.16 11.28
N GLN A 147 34.83 -3.89 11.70
CA GLN A 147 35.97 -2.97 11.62
C GLN A 147 37.04 -3.31 12.66
N GLU A 148 36.67 -3.51 13.93
CA GLU A 148 37.59 -3.89 15.01
C GLU A 148 38.30 -5.22 14.73
N LEU A 149 37.55 -6.22 14.23
CA LEU A 149 38.10 -7.51 13.83
C LEU A 149 39.09 -7.38 12.66
N LYS A 150 38.79 -6.52 11.69
CA LYS A 150 39.71 -6.20 10.58
C LYS A 150 40.97 -5.50 11.07
N GLU A 151 40.86 -4.53 11.98
CA GLU A 151 42.00 -3.83 12.58
C GLU A 151 42.88 -4.80 13.40
N ASN A 152 42.26 -5.71 14.15
CA ASN A 152 42.96 -6.78 14.89
C ASN A 152 43.74 -7.71 13.95
N PHE A 153 43.11 -8.25 12.90
CA PHE A 153 43.82 -9.08 11.92
C PHE A 153 44.92 -8.33 11.17
N THR A 154 44.68 -7.06 10.82
CA THR A 154 45.71 -6.21 10.19
C THR A 154 46.93 -6.07 11.11
N LYS A 155 46.69 -5.81 12.40
CA LYS A 155 47.76 -5.71 13.42
C LYS A 155 48.53 -7.02 13.60
N GLN A 156 47.85 -8.17 13.60
CA GLN A 156 48.51 -9.49 13.67
C GLN A 156 49.39 -9.74 12.43
N ILE A 157 48.93 -9.38 11.24
CA ILE A 157 49.71 -9.49 10.01
C ILE A 157 50.97 -8.62 10.10
N THR A 158 50.84 -7.34 10.47
CA THR A 158 52.00 -6.43 10.58
C THR A 158 52.98 -6.87 11.66
N ASP A 159 52.52 -7.40 12.80
CA ASP A 159 53.40 -7.92 13.86
C ASP A 159 54.18 -9.16 13.39
N LEU A 160 53.55 -10.05 12.62
CA LEU A 160 54.22 -11.21 12.02
C LEU A 160 55.23 -10.78 10.94
N GLU A 161 54.91 -9.77 10.13
CA GLU A 161 55.81 -9.20 9.11
C GLU A 161 57.03 -8.52 9.75
N ASP A 162 56.83 -7.65 10.75
CA ASP A 162 57.89 -6.97 11.51
C ASP A 162 58.82 -7.97 12.22
N ASN A 163 58.23 -8.99 12.87
CA ASN A 163 59.00 -10.04 13.54
C ASN A 163 59.80 -10.89 12.55
N TRP A 164 59.24 -11.19 11.37
CA TRP A 164 59.91 -11.91 10.29
C TRP A 164 61.05 -11.10 9.67
N GLU A 165 60.85 -9.80 9.39
CA GLU A 165 61.92 -8.93 8.89
C GLU A 165 63.06 -8.83 9.90
N LYS A 166 62.75 -8.52 11.16
CA LYS A 166 63.73 -8.42 12.25
C LYS A 166 64.52 -9.71 12.43
N PHE A 167 63.87 -10.88 12.35
CA PHE A 167 64.54 -12.18 12.43
C PHE A 167 65.49 -12.41 11.25
N ASN A 168 65.07 -12.10 10.03
CA ASN A 168 65.91 -12.25 8.84
C ASN A 168 67.09 -11.27 8.81
N VAL A 169 66.89 -10.01 9.19
CA VAL A 169 67.96 -9.02 9.33
C VAL A 169 68.98 -9.48 10.38
N ASN A 170 68.52 -9.92 11.55
CA ASN A 170 69.40 -10.45 12.60
C ASN A 170 70.17 -11.71 12.15
N ARG A 171 69.51 -12.63 11.43
CA ARG A 171 70.15 -13.83 10.88
C ARG A 171 71.22 -13.47 9.84
N ALA A 172 70.89 -12.62 8.87
CA ALA A 172 71.84 -12.17 7.85
C ALA A 172 73.03 -11.41 8.47
N GLN A 173 72.77 -10.53 9.44
CA GLN A 173 73.80 -9.84 10.20
C GLN A 173 74.70 -10.82 10.96
N TRP A 174 74.14 -11.84 11.63
CA TRP A 174 74.93 -12.87 12.31
C TRP A 174 75.79 -13.69 11.34
N THR A 175 75.25 -14.09 10.19
CA THR A 175 76.03 -14.78 9.14
C THR A 175 77.19 -13.89 8.68
N ILE A 176 76.95 -12.60 8.42
CA ILE A 176 78.00 -11.65 8.04
C ILE A 176 79.03 -11.49 9.16
N ASP A 177 78.64 -11.26 10.41
CA ASP A 177 79.59 -11.06 11.52
C ASP A 177 80.36 -12.35 11.90
N SER A 178 79.85 -13.52 11.51
CA SER A 178 80.50 -14.82 11.67
C SER A 178 81.62 -15.04 10.63
N TYR A 179 81.36 -14.80 9.34
CA TYR A 179 82.36 -14.97 8.25
C TYR A 179 83.23 -13.73 8.00
N CYS A 180 82.69 -12.55 8.25
CA CYS A 180 83.29 -11.23 8.02
C CYS A 180 83.23 -10.41 9.32
N PRO A 181 84.07 -10.70 10.33
CA PRO A 181 84.17 -9.90 11.53
C PRO A 181 84.56 -8.44 11.24
N ALA A 182 83.94 -7.49 11.95
CA ALA A 182 84.42 -6.12 12.04
C ALA A 182 85.51 -6.00 13.10
N ASP A 183 86.62 -5.34 12.76
CA ASP A 183 87.65 -4.90 13.69
C ASP A 183 87.25 -3.57 14.37
N THR A 184 88.00 -3.18 15.42
CA THR A 184 87.99 -1.86 16.08
C THR A 184 87.97 -0.67 15.13
N SER A 185 88.55 -0.80 13.94
CA SER A 185 88.57 0.18 12.85
C SER A 185 87.27 0.23 11.99
N LYS A 186 86.28 -0.62 12.27
CA LYS A 186 85.09 -0.91 11.44
C LYS A 186 85.38 -1.51 10.05
N VAL A 187 86.62 -1.85 9.74
CA VAL A 187 86.95 -2.64 8.55
C VAL A 187 86.51 -4.09 8.78
N ARG A 188 85.86 -4.68 7.78
CA ARG A 188 85.37 -6.06 7.77
C ARG A 188 86.36 -6.94 7.00
N THR A 189 86.97 -7.93 7.67
CA THR A 189 87.86 -8.91 7.00
C THR A 189 87.15 -10.25 6.89
N CYS A 190 86.87 -10.71 5.67
CA CYS A 190 86.16 -11.96 5.43
C CYS A 190 87.09 -13.17 5.32
N SER A 191 86.67 -14.32 5.85
CA SER A 191 87.31 -15.62 5.68
C SER A 191 86.37 -16.63 5.01
N ALA A 192 86.94 -17.66 4.39
CA ALA A 192 86.16 -18.75 3.76
C ALA A 192 85.36 -19.59 4.77
N CYS A 193 85.75 -19.56 6.05
CA CYS A 193 85.05 -20.19 7.16
C CYS A 193 84.60 -19.16 8.20
N GLN A 194 83.62 -19.55 9.01
CA GLN A 194 83.16 -18.82 10.18
C GLN A 194 84.31 -18.61 11.19
N ARG A 195 84.25 -17.52 11.97
CA ARG A 195 85.20 -17.24 13.05
C ARG A 195 85.32 -18.45 14.00
N GLY A 196 86.55 -18.91 14.23
CA GLY A 196 86.84 -20.07 15.08
C GLY A 196 86.81 -21.43 14.37
N TRP A 197 86.52 -21.45 13.07
CA TRP A 197 86.60 -22.65 12.23
C TRP A 197 87.84 -22.60 11.33
N TYR A 198 88.49 -23.74 11.16
CA TYR A 198 89.66 -23.92 10.32
C TYR A 198 89.23 -24.27 8.89
N HIS A 199 89.70 -23.49 7.91
CA HIS A 199 89.52 -23.79 6.49
C HIS A 199 90.57 -24.79 6.03
N ILE A 200 90.16 -26.02 5.70
CA ILE A 200 91.06 -27.07 5.25
C ILE A 200 90.51 -27.62 3.93
N GLN A 201 91.31 -27.52 2.88
CA GLN A 201 90.96 -27.83 1.49
C GLN A 201 89.71 -27.09 0.98
N LYS A 202 88.53 -27.71 1.07
CA LYS A 202 87.24 -27.21 0.57
C LYS A 202 86.18 -27.06 1.68
N SER A 203 86.54 -27.36 2.93
CA SER A 203 85.61 -27.54 4.04
C SER A 203 86.07 -26.78 5.29
N CYS A 204 85.12 -26.50 6.17
CA CYS A 204 85.32 -25.80 7.43
C CYS A 204 85.19 -26.77 8.60
N TYR A 205 86.12 -26.73 9.54
CA TYR A 205 86.17 -27.68 10.65
C TYR A 205 86.41 -26.98 11.99
N VAL A 206 85.80 -27.51 13.06
CA VAL A 206 86.04 -27.07 14.44
C VAL A 206 86.42 -28.27 15.30
N PHE A 207 87.53 -28.16 16.02
CA PHE A 207 87.97 -29.20 16.94
C PHE A 207 87.55 -28.81 18.36
N HIS A 208 86.75 -29.66 19.00
CA HIS A 208 86.51 -29.57 20.44
C HIS A 208 87.46 -30.56 21.11
N ASN A 209 88.59 -30.05 21.59
CA ASN A 209 89.52 -30.77 22.45
C ASN A 209 89.14 -30.42 23.90
N SER A 210 88.86 -31.41 24.75
CA SER A 210 88.71 -31.18 26.20
C SER A 210 89.74 -31.97 26.97
N GLU A 211 90.28 -31.31 28.00
CA GLU A 211 91.30 -31.83 28.91
C GLU A 211 90.68 -32.66 30.05
N ALA A 212 89.40 -32.44 30.36
CA ALA A 212 88.69 -33.12 31.44
C ALA A 212 87.90 -34.33 30.92
N PRO A 213 88.07 -35.54 31.50
CA PRO A 213 87.30 -36.72 31.10
C PRO A 213 85.78 -36.59 31.28
N SER A 214 85.32 -35.67 32.14
CA SER A 214 83.90 -35.33 32.36
C SER A 214 83.23 -34.67 31.16
N ASP A 215 84.02 -34.08 30.26
CA ASP A 215 83.54 -33.21 29.19
C ASP A 215 83.56 -33.93 27.83
N LEU A 216 84.07 -35.16 27.81
CA LEU A 216 84.01 -36.06 26.67
C LEU A 216 82.55 -36.44 26.41
N LYS A 217 82.09 -36.12 25.20
CA LYS A 217 80.74 -36.44 24.73
C LYS A 217 80.65 -37.83 24.15
N THR A 218 79.48 -38.46 24.25
CA THR A 218 79.17 -39.63 23.42
C THR A 218 79.17 -39.25 21.93
N TRP A 219 79.19 -40.23 21.04
CA TRP A 219 79.20 -39.97 19.59
C TRP A 219 77.92 -39.22 19.17
N GLU A 220 76.78 -39.61 19.72
CA GLU A 220 75.48 -38.99 19.51
C GLU A 220 75.44 -37.54 20.05
N GLU A 221 75.93 -37.32 21.27
CA GLU A 221 76.00 -35.98 21.88
C GLU A 221 76.95 -35.03 21.13
N ALA A 222 78.08 -35.55 20.63
CA ALA A 222 79.02 -34.80 19.81
C ALA A 222 78.37 -34.41 18.48
N ARG A 223 77.63 -35.35 17.85
CA ARG A 223 76.91 -35.10 16.60
C ARG A 223 75.80 -34.06 16.75
N GLU A 224 74.98 -34.16 17.79
CA GLU A 224 73.95 -33.17 18.06
C GLU A 224 74.56 -31.80 18.44
N ASN A 225 75.75 -31.76 19.05
CA ASN A 225 76.46 -30.50 19.26
C ASN A 225 76.92 -29.84 17.95
N CYS A 226 77.43 -30.63 16.99
CA CYS A 226 77.76 -30.13 15.65
C CYS A 226 76.53 -29.62 14.89
N ARG A 227 75.41 -30.36 14.96
CA ARG A 227 74.12 -29.97 14.35
C ARG A 227 73.54 -28.69 14.93
N GLY A 228 73.68 -28.48 16.24
CA GLY A 228 73.34 -27.22 16.89
C GLY A 228 74.20 -26.00 16.47
N ARG A 229 75.20 -26.20 15.59
CA ARG A 229 76.08 -25.17 15.04
C ARG A 229 76.04 -25.13 13.49
N ASP A 230 74.97 -25.63 12.88
CA ASP A 230 74.80 -25.75 11.42
C ASP A 230 75.89 -26.59 10.71
N ALA A 231 76.38 -27.64 11.38
CA ALA A 231 77.36 -28.59 10.85
C ALA A 231 76.97 -30.06 11.14
N ASP A 232 77.79 -31.03 10.72
CA ASP A 232 77.66 -32.43 11.14
C ASP A 232 79.02 -32.96 11.64
N LEU A 233 79.00 -34.06 12.40
CA LEU A 233 80.21 -34.67 12.92
C LEU A 233 81.04 -35.28 11.78
N VAL A 234 82.30 -34.85 11.65
CA VAL A 234 83.21 -35.35 10.60
C VAL A 234 83.47 -36.86 10.77
N VAL A 235 83.35 -37.60 9.67
CA VAL A 235 83.67 -39.03 9.58
C VAL A 235 84.82 -39.18 8.60
N VAL A 236 86.02 -39.42 9.12
CA VAL A 236 87.24 -39.52 8.32
C VAL A 236 87.29 -40.89 7.62
N HIS A 237 87.30 -40.91 6.29
CA HIS A 237 87.29 -42.14 5.50
C HIS A 237 88.45 -42.30 4.50
N ASP A 238 89.17 -41.22 4.14
CA ASP A 238 90.20 -41.26 3.09
C ASP A 238 91.57 -40.64 3.47
N GLU A 239 92.50 -40.68 2.51
CA GLU A 239 93.86 -40.13 2.62
C GLU A 239 93.90 -38.59 2.54
N GLU A 240 92.93 -37.98 1.85
CA GLU A 240 92.85 -36.52 1.68
C GLU A 240 92.43 -35.86 3.01
N GLU A 241 91.58 -36.55 3.77
CA GLU A 241 91.19 -36.19 5.13
C GLU A 241 92.27 -36.50 6.20
N LYS A 242 93.36 -37.24 5.92
CA LYS A 242 94.44 -37.41 6.93
C LYS A 242 95.07 -36.09 7.37
N VAL A 243 95.08 -35.09 6.49
CA VAL A 243 95.52 -33.72 6.79
C VAL A 243 94.75 -33.13 7.98
N MET A 244 93.49 -33.55 8.20
CA MET A 244 92.66 -33.16 9.35
C MET A 244 93.21 -33.66 10.69
N ARG A 245 93.64 -34.92 10.73
CA ARG A 245 94.19 -35.56 11.94
C ARG A 245 95.52 -34.91 12.32
N ASP A 246 96.39 -34.73 11.33
CA ASP A 246 97.70 -34.11 11.50
C ASP A 246 97.61 -32.62 11.92
N LEU A 247 96.49 -31.93 11.61
CA LEU A 247 96.20 -30.58 12.11
C LEU A 247 95.64 -30.59 13.54
N ARG A 248 94.77 -31.55 13.89
CA ARG A 248 94.28 -31.73 15.27
C ARG A 248 95.42 -31.97 16.26
N GLU A 249 96.45 -32.73 15.88
CA GLU A 249 97.60 -33.02 16.74
C GLU A 249 98.52 -31.81 16.98
N ARG A 250 98.27 -30.67 16.32
CA ARG A 250 99.05 -29.42 16.42
C ARG A 250 98.30 -28.26 17.10
N LEU A 251 97.06 -28.50 17.57
CA LEU A 251 96.13 -27.52 18.12
C LEU A 251 95.68 -27.90 19.54
#